data_AF-A0A381ZDK3-F1
#
_entry.id   AF-A0A381ZDK3-F1
#
_cell.length_a   1.000
_cell.length_b   1.000
_cell.length_c   1.000
_cell.angle_alpha   90.00
_cell.angle_beta   90.00
_cell.angle_gamma   90.00
#
_symmetry.space_group_name_H-M   'P 1'
#
loop_
_entity.id
_entity.type
_entity.pdbx_description
1 polymer ?
#
loop_
_entity_poly.entity_id
_entity_poly.type
_entity_poly.pdbx_seq_one_letter_code
_entity_poly.pdbx_strand_id
1 'polypeptide(L)'
;MTGESEAIVVPVGMSPVHSFRVLKSLIGRDFEMIVLAVSDQTRSTGQAILDVVGDAEVETKIIGYAKIAQLVEGEPDIKQWNLLMGPGTRSMAVTLWSEIANATGDYPRIWVDHRRKTKKGKGKPIGGEDIVNLADRKERYKIVPIGDEYACAISGIGIEELRETEGLSWEPLYSKFFYHIKVPSDARGMTSSAARAWEEEVARKVKELRDRLGRHALEISRDPVPSEPKFWLRIGERLDDLGIRGGSK
;
A
#
# COMPACT_ATOMS: atom_id res chain seq x y z
N MET A 1 -18.12 10.64 -26.80
CA MET A 1 -16.73 10.55 -26.36
C MET A 1 -15.94 11.57 -27.16
N THR A 2 -15.65 12.70 -26.53
CA THR A 2 -14.82 13.79 -27.07
C THR A 2 -13.44 13.74 -26.43
N GLY A 3 -12.89 12.53 -26.30
CA GLY A 3 -11.71 12.27 -25.47
C GLY A 3 -10.45 12.64 -26.22
N GLU A 4 -9.78 13.70 -25.78
CA GLU A 4 -8.37 13.91 -26.10
C GLU A 4 -7.56 12.76 -25.49
N SER A 5 -6.51 12.30 -26.17
CA SER A 5 -5.64 11.24 -25.68
C SER A 5 -4.95 11.68 -24.37
N GLU A 6 -5.21 10.96 -23.28
CA GLU A 6 -4.67 11.29 -21.96
C GLU A 6 -3.82 10.15 -21.38
N ALA A 7 -2.69 10.51 -20.76
CA ALA A 7 -1.86 9.59 -19.99
C ALA A 7 -1.81 10.02 -18.51
N ILE A 8 -1.65 9.06 -17.60
CA ILE A 8 -1.43 9.35 -16.17
C ILE A 8 -0.16 8.71 -15.64
N VAL A 9 0.68 9.54 -15.03
CA VAL A 9 1.89 9.12 -14.33
C VAL A 9 1.57 8.85 -12.86
N VAL A 10 1.85 7.64 -12.42
CA VAL A 10 1.67 7.18 -11.04
C VAL A 10 3.05 6.85 -10.47
N PRO A 11 3.56 7.67 -9.52
CA PRO A 11 4.79 7.32 -8.81
C PRO A 11 4.62 5.99 -8.06
N VAL A 12 5.69 5.22 -7.90
CA VAL A 12 5.67 3.97 -7.14
C VAL A 12 6.52 4.13 -5.89
N GLY A 13 5.89 3.97 -4.73
CA GLY A 13 6.56 4.02 -3.43
C GLY A 13 6.87 2.64 -2.84
N MET A 14 7.40 2.64 -1.61
CA MET A 14 7.71 1.43 -0.82
C MET A 14 6.47 0.71 -0.26
N SER A 15 5.27 1.12 -0.68
CA SER A 15 4.01 0.44 -0.35
C SER A 15 3.42 -0.12 -1.64
N PRO A 16 3.80 -1.36 -2.02
CA PRO A 16 3.36 -2.01 -3.25
C PRO A 16 1.84 -2.08 -3.37
N VAL A 17 1.19 -2.54 -2.30
CA VAL A 17 -0.26 -2.69 -2.17
C VAL A 17 -1.00 -1.37 -2.41
N HIS A 18 -0.50 -0.27 -1.84
CA HIS A 18 -1.13 1.04 -2.02
C HIS A 18 -1.01 1.53 -3.47
N SER A 19 0.18 1.37 -4.08
CA SER A 19 0.43 1.77 -5.46
C SER A 19 -0.43 0.94 -6.45
N PHE A 20 -0.55 -0.36 -6.24
CA PHE A 20 -1.41 -1.22 -7.05
C PHE A 20 -2.89 -0.88 -6.90
N ARG A 21 -3.36 -0.64 -5.66
CA ARG A 21 -4.76 -0.27 -5.41
C ARG A 21 -5.16 0.99 -6.19
N VAL A 22 -4.27 1.97 -6.20
CA VAL A 22 -4.42 3.19 -7.01
C VAL A 22 -4.50 2.84 -8.49
N LEU A 23 -3.52 2.08 -9.01
CA LEU A 23 -3.49 1.67 -10.41
C LEU A 23 -4.76 0.95 -10.83
N LYS A 24 -5.22 -0.03 -10.03
CA LYS A 24 -6.45 -0.80 -10.29
C LYS A 24 -7.70 0.09 -10.35
N SER A 25 -7.69 1.23 -9.66
CA SER A 25 -8.80 2.19 -9.68
C SER A 25 -8.81 3.08 -10.94
N LEU A 26 -7.68 3.16 -11.65
CA LEU A 26 -7.47 3.91 -12.88
C LEU A 26 -7.63 3.06 -14.15
N ILE A 27 -7.45 1.74 -14.07
CA ILE A 27 -7.69 0.81 -15.18
C ILE A 27 -9.17 0.90 -15.63
N GLY A 28 -9.39 0.96 -16.95
CA GLY A 28 -10.73 1.09 -17.55
C GLY A 28 -11.34 2.50 -17.40
N ARG A 29 -10.52 3.50 -17.04
CA ARG A 29 -10.88 4.92 -17.10
C ARG A 29 -10.41 5.54 -18.42
N ASP A 30 -10.60 6.83 -18.55
CA ASP A 30 -10.38 7.58 -19.80
C ASP A 30 -8.88 7.80 -20.15
N PHE A 31 -7.97 7.10 -19.46
CA PHE A 31 -6.53 7.16 -19.76
C PHE A 31 -6.15 6.08 -20.77
N GLU A 32 -5.52 6.49 -21.88
CA GLU A 32 -4.98 5.56 -22.89
C GLU A 32 -3.71 4.87 -22.38
N MET A 33 -2.96 5.55 -21.52
CA MET A 33 -1.71 5.07 -20.95
C MET A 33 -1.61 5.34 -19.45
N ILE A 34 -1.16 4.33 -18.70
CA ILE A 34 -0.77 4.49 -17.31
C ILE A 34 0.74 4.23 -17.16
N VAL A 35 1.46 5.21 -16.62
CA VAL A 35 2.92 5.14 -16.46
C VAL A 35 3.28 4.98 -14.99
N LEU A 36 3.81 3.82 -14.62
CA LEU A 36 4.40 3.56 -13.31
C LEU A 36 5.81 4.13 -13.25
N ALA A 37 5.95 5.29 -12.59
CA ALA A 37 7.24 5.93 -12.41
C ALA A 37 7.95 5.35 -11.16
N VAL A 38 9.10 4.70 -11.38
CA VAL A 38 9.88 4.00 -10.34
C VAL A 38 11.24 4.66 -10.10
N SER A 39 11.80 4.49 -8.90
CA SER A 39 13.23 4.68 -8.65
C SER A 39 13.96 3.34 -8.76
N ASP A 40 15.28 3.33 -8.68
CA ASP A 40 16.05 2.07 -8.62
C ASP A 40 15.60 1.20 -7.43
N GLN A 41 15.25 1.83 -6.31
CA GLN A 41 14.78 1.14 -5.11
C GLN A 41 13.36 0.57 -5.27
N THR A 42 12.47 1.23 -6.01
CA THR A 42 11.06 0.81 -6.18
C THR A 42 10.81 0.08 -7.50
N ARG A 43 11.86 -0.19 -8.29
CA ARG A 43 11.74 -0.87 -9.59
C ARG A 43 11.16 -2.27 -9.47
N SER A 44 11.61 -3.06 -8.50
CA SER A 44 11.06 -4.40 -8.24
C SER A 44 9.59 -4.34 -7.83
N THR A 45 9.21 -3.33 -7.04
CA THR A 45 7.81 -3.07 -6.68
C THR A 45 6.97 -2.75 -7.93
N GLY A 46 7.46 -1.85 -8.80
CA GLY A 46 6.78 -1.54 -10.05
C GLY A 46 6.60 -2.77 -10.94
N GLN A 47 7.63 -3.62 -11.04
CA GLN A 47 7.56 -4.85 -11.82
C GLN A 47 6.52 -5.83 -11.27
N ALA A 48 6.52 -6.08 -9.96
CA ALA A 48 5.52 -6.95 -9.32
C ALA A 48 4.09 -6.44 -9.54
N ILE A 49 3.88 -5.13 -9.56
CA ILE A 49 2.58 -4.52 -9.87
C ILE A 49 2.19 -4.80 -11.32
N LEU A 50 3.09 -4.60 -12.27
CA LEU A 50 2.84 -4.85 -13.69
C LEU A 50 2.55 -6.32 -13.98
N ASP A 51 3.33 -7.23 -13.40
CA ASP A 51 3.16 -8.68 -13.56
C ASP A 51 1.76 -9.13 -13.10
N VAL A 52 1.21 -8.48 -12.08
CA VAL A 52 -0.11 -8.77 -11.51
C VAL A 52 -1.25 -8.14 -12.31
N VAL A 53 -1.01 -6.98 -12.94
CA VAL A 53 -1.98 -6.36 -13.85
C VAL A 53 -2.12 -7.18 -15.13
N GLY A 54 -1.03 -7.79 -15.61
CA GLY A 54 -0.99 -8.56 -16.84
C GLY A 54 -1.31 -7.72 -18.07
N ASP A 55 -1.81 -8.38 -19.12
CA ASP A 55 -2.32 -7.73 -20.33
C ASP A 55 -3.68 -7.04 -20.02
N ALA A 56 -3.62 -5.92 -19.31
CA ALA A 56 -4.79 -5.07 -19.13
C ALA A 56 -5.17 -4.38 -20.44
N GLU A 57 -6.44 -3.98 -20.56
CA GLU A 57 -6.97 -3.24 -21.72
C GLU A 57 -6.31 -1.86 -21.92
N VAL A 58 -5.56 -1.37 -20.93
CA VAL A 58 -4.85 -0.09 -20.96
C VAL A 58 -3.34 -0.31 -21.04
N GLU A 59 -2.67 0.46 -21.90
CA GLU A 59 -1.22 0.39 -22.02
C GLU A 59 -0.57 0.81 -20.69
N THR A 60 0.12 -0.13 -20.05
CA THR A 60 0.79 0.13 -18.77
C THR A 60 2.30 0.01 -18.94
N LYS A 61 3.01 1.12 -18.70
CA LYS A 61 4.47 1.21 -18.83
C LYS A 61 5.14 1.38 -17.47
N ILE A 62 6.31 0.77 -17.28
CA ILE A 62 7.21 1.10 -16.15
C ILE A 62 8.35 1.94 -16.68
N ILE A 63 8.64 3.07 -16.02
CA ILE A 63 9.78 3.91 -16.36
C ILE A 63 10.51 4.40 -15.13
N GLY A 64 11.83 4.50 -15.21
CA GLY A 64 12.60 5.24 -14.22
C GLY A 64 12.16 6.70 -14.22
N TYR A 65 11.81 7.28 -13.08
CA TYR A 65 11.21 8.62 -13.02
C TYR A 65 12.11 9.70 -13.65
N ALA A 66 13.43 9.52 -13.64
CA ALA A 66 14.40 10.40 -14.28
C ALA A 66 14.37 10.36 -15.82
N LYS A 67 13.65 9.40 -16.42
CA LYS A 67 13.49 9.25 -17.87
C LYS A 67 12.10 9.67 -18.36
N ILE A 68 11.26 10.27 -17.50
CA ILE A 68 9.89 10.60 -17.88
C ILE A 68 9.84 11.58 -19.06
N ALA A 69 10.75 12.56 -19.13
CA ALA A 69 10.82 13.52 -20.24
C ALA A 69 10.99 12.82 -21.60
N GLN A 70 11.87 11.80 -21.67
CA GLN A 70 12.10 11.03 -22.90
C GLN A 70 10.84 10.28 -23.36
N LEU A 71 10.05 9.77 -22.42
CA LEU A 71 8.78 9.12 -22.75
C LEU A 71 7.77 10.15 -23.25
N VAL A 72 7.64 11.28 -22.55
CA VAL A 72 6.74 12.37 -22.94
C VAL A 72 7.02 12.87 -24.35
N GLU A 73 8.29 13.12 -24.67
CA GLU A 73 8.73 13.54 -26.01
C GLU A 73 8.49 12.48 -27.09
N GLY A 74 8.54 11.19 -26.71
CA GLY A 74 8.32 10.05 -27.59
C GLY A 74 6.85 9.74 -27.89
N GLU A 75 5.90 10.36 -27.17
CA GLU A 75 4.47 10.09 -27.25
C GLU A 75 3.68 11.37 -27.63
N PRO A 76 3.89 11.95 -28.84
CA PRO A 76 3.29 13.23 -29.25
C PRO A 76 1.77 13.20 -29.45
N ASP A 77 1.20 12.00 -29.51
CA ASP A 77 -0.24 11.79 -29.66
C ASP A 77 -0.99 12.02 -28.34
N ILE A 78 -0.33 11.81 -27.19
CA ILE A 78 -0.86 12.15 -25.87
C ILE A 78 -0.99 13.67 -25.75
N LYS A 79 -2.21 14.16 -25.62
CA LYS A 79 -2.52 15.60 -25.52
C LYS A 79 -2.50 16.12 -24.09
N GLN A 80 -2.85 15.28 -23.12
CA GLN A 80 -2.82 15.65 -21.71
C GLN A 80 -2.03 14.66 -20.89
N TRP A 81 -1.00 15.16 -20.21
CA TRP A 81 -0.29 14.42 -19.18
C TRP A 81 -0.87 14.74 -17.80
N ASN A 82 -1.17 13.68 -17.06
CA ASN A 82 -1.70 13.73 -15.71
C ASN A 82 -0.65 13.20 -14.73
N LEU A 83 -0.59 13.74 -13.52
CA LEU A 83 0.30 13.28 -12.45
C LEU A 83 -0.50 13.00 -11.19
N LEU A 84 -0.45 11.75 -10.72
CA LEU A 84 -0.99 11.41 -9.42
C LEU A 84 0.02 11.71 -8.31
N MET A 85 -0.39 12.53 -7.35
CA MET A 85 0.33 12.75 -6.10
C MET A 85 -0.24 11.87 -4.99
N GLY A 86 0.62 11.09 -4.35
CA GLY A 86 0.25 10.28 -3.20
C GLY A 86 1.29 9.20 -2.91
N PRO A 87 1.42 8.20 -3.80
CA PRO A 87 2.49 7.22 -3.70
C PRO A 87 3.86 7.85 -4.03
N GLY A 88 4.94 7.15 -3.67
CA GLY A 88 6.31 7.62 -3.86
C GLY A 88 6.77 8.64 -2.81
N THR A 89 7.98 9.16 -2.99
CA THR A 89 8.49 10.24 -2.14
C THR A 89 8.00 11.59 -2.67
N ARG A 90 7.99 12.61 -1.81
CA ARG A 90 7.68 13.99 -2.24
C ARG A 90 8.64 14.48 -3.32
N SER A 91 9.93 14.14 -3.22
CA SER A 91 10.94 14.51 -4.22
C SER A 91 10.61 13.93 -5.59
N MET A 92 10.17 12.67 -5.65
CA MET A 92 9.80 12.01 -6.90
C MET A 92 8.64 12.72 -7.60
N ALA A 93 7.58 13.07 -6.86
CA ALA A 93 6.45 13.81 -7.43
C ALA A 93 6.86 15.20 -7.96
N VAL A 94 7.73 15.92 -7.23
CA VAL A 94 8.23 17.23 -7.67
C VAL A 94 9.09 17.11 -8.93
N THR A 95 9.97 16.12 -8.99
CA THR A 95 10.78 15.87 -10.19
C THR A 95 9.90 15.53 -11.38
N LEU A 96 8.97 14.58 -11.23
CA LEU A 96 8.05 14.20 -12.31
C LEU A 96 7.25 15.39 -12.83
N TRP A 97 6.72 16.23 -11.92
CA TRP A 97 6.02 17.45 -12.29
C TRP A 97 6.87 18.37 -13.16
N SER A 98 8.11 18.65 -12.72
CA SER A 98 9.02 19.54 -13.44
C SER A 98 9.42 18.98 -14.80
N GLU A 99 9.74 17.68 -14.88
CA GLU A 99 10.17 17.05 -16.13
C GLU A 99 9.04 17.00 -17.16
N ILE A 100 7.81 16.67 -16.74
CA ILE A 100 6.65 16.69 -17.64
C ILE A 100 6.38 18.13 -18.13
N ALA A 101 6.44 19.11 -17.23
CA ALA A 101 6.21 20.51 -17.58
C ALA A 101 7.25 21.05 -18.57
N ASN A 102 8.53 20.70 -18.37
CA ASN A 102 9.60 21.09 -19.27
C ASN A 102 9.48 20.43 -20.65
N ALA A 103 9.10 19.15 -20.71
CA ALA A 103 9.00 18.39 -21.96
C ALA A 103 7.77 18.77 -22.80
N THR A 104 6.63 19.04 -22.15
CA THR A 104 5.37 19.40 -22.85
C THR A 104 5.22 20.90 -23.10
N GLY A 105 5.87 21.74 -22.28
CA GLY A 105 5.60 23.18 -22.22
C GLY A 105 4.32 23.54 -21.47
N ASP A 106 3.62 22.57 -20.86
CA ASP A 106 2.40 22.77 -20.07
C ASP A 106 2.44 21.98 -18.75
N TYR A 107 1.70 22.43 -17.75
CA TYR A 107 1.69 21.77 -16.44
C TYR A 107 0.83 20.49 -16.47
N PRO A 108 1.30 19.36 -15.90
CA PRO A 108 0.46 18.19 -15.80
C PRO A 108 -0.74 18.45 -14.87
N ARG A 109 -1.91 17.92 -15.24
CA ARG A 109 -3.09 17.93 -14.35
C ARG A 109 -2.82 17.08 -13.13
N ILE A 110 -3.09 17.63 -11.95
CA ILE A 110 -2.77 17.00 -10.68
C ILE A 110 -3.95 16.21 -10.15
N TRP A 111 -3.70 14.93 -9.90
CA TRP A 111 -4.62 14.04 -9.22
C TRP A 111 -4.12 13.73 -7.81
N VAL A 112 -5.03 13.52 -6.86
CA VAL A 112 -4.67 13.20 -5.48
C VAL A 112 -5.53 12.08 -4.91
N ASP A 113 -4.96 11.24 -4.03
CA ASP A 113 -5.73 10.40 -3.12
C ASP A 113 -6.40 11.29 -2.05
N HIS A 114 -7.70 11.53 -2.20
CA HIS A 114 -8.50 12.31 -1.29
C HIS A 114 -9.27 11.42 -0.31
N ARG A 115 -8.91 11.54 0.98
CA ARG A 115 -9.64 10.88 2.07
C ARG A 115 -10.68 11.82 2.67
N ARG A 116 -11.95 11.42 2.67
CA ARG A 116 -13.00 12.18 3.34
C ARG A 116 -12.76 12.18 4.87
N LYS A 117 -12.28 13.31 5.42
CA LYS A 117 -12.22 13.51 6.88
C LYS A 117 -13.65 13.47 7.43
N THR A 118 -13.96 12.49 8.28
CA THR A 118 -15.20 12.53 9.06
C THR A 118 -15.05 13.47 10.26
N LYS A 119 -16.16 14.01 10.78
CA LYS A 119 -16.23 14.95 11.91
C LYS A 119 -15.52 14.47 13.21
N LYS A 120 -15.08 13.22 13.30
CA LYS A 120 -14.38 12.64 14.47
C LYS A 120 -12.92 12.28 14.21
N GLY A 121 -12.26 12.86 13.22
CA GLY A 121 -10.80 12.73 13.02
C GLY A 121 -10.31 11.33 12.60
N LYS A 122 -11.17 10.31 12.62
CA LYS A 122 -10.93 9.00 12.03
C LYS A 122 -11.56 9.02 10.63
N GLY A 123 -10.75 9.23 9.60
CA GLY A 123 -11.19 9.02 8.22
C GLY A 123 -11.85 7.63 8.10
N LYS A 124 -12.91 7.52 7.28
CA LYS A 124 -13.46 6.19 6.97
C LYS A 124 -12.39 5.38 6.21
N PRO A 125 -12.41 4.03 6.30
CA PRO A 125 -11.62 3.13 5.44
C PRO A 125 -11.83 3.43 3.94
N ILE A 126 -11.09 2.71 3.08
CA ILE A 126 -11.01 2.87 1.60
C ILE A 126 -12.36 3.20 0.94
N GLY A 127 -13.47 2.66 1.45
CA GLY A 127 -14.83 2.97 0.99
C GLY A 127 -15.26 4.45 1.04
N GLY A 128 -14.40 5.39 1.44
CA GLY A 128 -14.59 6.84 1.30
C GLY A 128 -13.38 7.59 0.73
N GLU A 129 -12.44 6.88 0.09
CA GLU A 129 -11.28 7.45 -0.61
C GLU A 129 -11.60 7.57 -2.11
N ASP A 130 -11.32 8.74 -2.68
CA ASP A 130 -11.47 9.03 -4.10
C ASP A 130 -10.13 9.54 -4.66
N ILE A 131 -9.77 9.15 -5.88
CA ILE A 131 -8.75 9.82 -6.68
C ILE A 131 -9.42 11.03 -7.34
N VAL A 132 -8.96 12.24 -7.03
CA VAL A 132 -9.63 13.49 -7.41
C VAL A 132 -8.71 14.34 -8.28
N ASN A 133 -9.23 14.84 -9.40
CA ASN A 133 -8.56 15.88 -10.18
C ASN A 133 -8.67 17.22 -9.43
N LEU A 134 -7.53 17.88 -9.19
CA LEU A 134 -7.52 19.17 -8.50
C LEU A 134 -8.05 20.33 -9.34
N ALA A 135 -7.98 20.22 -10.67
CA ALA A 135 -8.52 21.23 -11.60
C ALA A 135 -10.05 21.18 -11.66
N ASP A 136 -10.64 19.98 -11.69
CA ASP A 136 -12.09 19.77 -11.55
C ASP A 136 -12.39 18.68 -10.51
N ARG A 137 -12.77 19.10 -9.30
CA ARG A 137 -13.10 18.18 -8.20
C ARG A 137 -14.37 17.35 -8.42
N LYS A 138 -15.14 17.63 -9.48
CA LYS A 138 -16.27 16.76 -9.88
C LYS A 138 -15.74 15.48 -10.52
N GLU A 139 -14.65 15.58 -11.26
CA GLU A 139 -13.92 14.46 -11.84
C GLU A 139 -13.18 13.69 -10.74
N ARG A 140 -13.71 12.51 -10.44
CA ARG A 140 -13.19 11.67 -9.37
C ARG A 140 -13.43 10.20 -9.65
N TYR A 141 -12.50 9.35 -9.23
CA TYR A 141 -12.61 7.91 -9.31
C TYR A 141 -12.58 7.32 -7.91
N LYS A 142 -13.56 6.47 -7.59
CA LYS A 142 -13.58 5.74 -6.32
C LYS A 142 -12.40 4.79 -6.27
N ILE A 143 -11.68 4.79 -5.15
CA ILE A 143 -10.64 3.78 -4.91
C ILE A 143 -11.32 2.43 -4.68
N VAL A 144 -10.90 1.41 -5.43
CA VAL A 144 -11.44 0.06 -5.32
C VAL A 144 -10.64 -0.77 -4.30
N PRO A 145 -11.29 -1.63 -3.50
CA PRO A 145 -10.59 -2.61 -2.69
C PRO A 145 -9.90 -3.65 -3.60
N ILE A 146 -8.81 -4.22 -3.11
CA ILE A 146 -8.14 -5.34 -3.78
C ILE A 146 -8.37 -6.63 -2.98
N GLY A 147 -8.53 -7.74 -3.70
CA GLY A 147 -8.67 -9.06 -3.12
C GLY A 147 -7.37 -9.58 -2.50
N ASP A 148 -7.47 -10.66 -1.74
CA ASP A 148 -6.34 -11.30 -1.08
C ASP A 148 -5.39 -11.95 -2.09
N GLU A 149 -5.90 -12.44 -3.21
CA GLU A 149 -5.13 -13.00 -4.33
C GLU A 149 -4.11 -11.99 -4.87
N TYR A 150 -4.54 -10.75 -5.09
CA TYR A 150 -3.69 -9.67 -5.59
C TYR A 150 -2.72 -9.18 -4.51
N ALA A 151 -3.20 -9.03 -3.27
CA ALA A 151 -2.37 -8.60 -2.16
C ALA A 151 -1.23 -9.60 -1.91
N CYS A 152 -1.52 -10.90 -1.92
CA CYS A 152 -0.54 -11.96 -1.76
C CYS A 152 0.50 -11.95 -2.87
N ALA A 153 0.05 -11.90 -4.14
CA ALA A 153 0.94 -11.89 -5.30
C ALA A 153 1.94 -10.71 -5.26
N ILE A 154 1.44 -9.51 -4.93
CA ILE A 154 2.27 -8.29 -4.86
C ILE A 154 3.23 -8.33 -3.66
N SER A 155 2.80 -8.90 -2.54
CA SER A 155 3.61 -9.03 -1.33
C SER A 155 4.53 -10.25 -1.32
N GLY A 156 4.53 -11.08 -2.38
CA GLY A 156 5.40 -12.24 -2.48
C GLY A 156 5.10 -13.34 -1.46
N ILE A 157 3.84 -13.46 -1.04
CA ILE A 157 3.37 -14.57 -0.20
C ILE A 157 2.39 -15.44 -0.98
N GLY A 158 2.37 -16.74 -0.70
CA GLY A 158 1.39 -17.65 -1.31
C GLY A 158 0.00 -17.43 -0.73
N ILE A 159 -1.05 -17.58 -1.54
CA ILE A 159 -2.43 -17.52 -1.03
C ILE A 159 -2.71 -18.65 -0.02
N GLU A 160 -2.15 -19.83 -0.23
CA GLU A 160 -2.26 -20.93 0.73
C GLU A 160 -1.52 -20.62 2.01
N GLU A 161 -0.36 -19.96 1.93
CA GLU A 161 0.37 -19.53 3.12
C GLU A 161 -0.44 -18.54 3.97
N LEU A 162 -1.17 -17.61 3.33
CA LEU A 162 -2.10 -16.72 4.03
C LEU A 162 -3.17 -17.51 4.79
N ARG A 163 -3.71 -18.58 4.16
CA ARG A 163 -4.79 -19.41 4.73
C ARG A 163 -4.30 -20.34 5.84
N GLU A 164 -3.07 -20.84 5.73
CA GLU A 164 -2.46 -21.77 6.68
C GLU A 164 -1.84 -21.06 7.89
N THR A 165 -1.43 -19.79 7.74
CA THR A 165 -0.84 -19.03 8.84
C THR A 165 -1.93 -18.59 9.82
N GLU A 166 -2.04 -19.30 10.95
CA GLU A 166 -3.01 -18.97 12.00
C GLU A 166 -2.91 -17.50 12.44
N GLY A 167 -4.06 -16.82 12.47
CA GLY A 167 -4.15 -15.42 12.90
C GLY A 167 -3.74 -14.40 11.84
N LEU A 168 -3.20 -14.81 10.69
CA LEU A 168 -2.96 -13.92 9.55
C LEU A 168 -4.22 -13.84 8.68
N SER A 169 -4.57 -12.63 8.25
CA SER A 169 -5.72 -12.38 7.40
C SER A 169 -5.51 -11.14 6.54
N TRP A 170 -6.25 -11.05 5.44
CA TRP A 170 -6.33 -9.85 4.61
C TRP A 170 -7.64 -9.11 4.89
N GLU A 171 -7.58 -7.79 5.05
CA GLU A 171 -8.75 -6.94 5.18
C GLU A 171 -8.85 -5.96 4.00
N PRO A 172 -9.71 -6.26 3.01
CA PRO A 172 -9.85 -5.45 1.80
C PRO A 172 -10.18 -3.98 2.06
N LEU A 173 -10.93 -3.67 3.12
CA LEU A 173 -11.36 -2.29 3.45
C LEU A 173 -10.22 -1.40 3.92
N TYR A 174 -9.14 -1.98 4.46
CA TYR A 174 -7.93 -1.23 4.84
C TYR A 174 -6.78 -1.45 3.87
N SER A 175 -6.89 -2.44 2.97
CA SER A 175 -5.80 -2.96 2.15
C SER A 175 -4.57 -3.26 2.99
N LYS A 176 -4.77 -4.06 4.04
CA LYS A 176 -3.72 -4.47 4.96
C LYS A 176 -3.87 -5.93 5.35
N PHE A 177 -2.73 -6.54 5.62
CA PHE A 177 -2.63 -7.77 6.38
C PHE A 177 -2.81 -7.48 7.86
N PHE A 178 -3.59 -8.32 8.54
CA PHE A 178 -3.77 -8.32 9.97
C PHE A 178 -3.23 -9.62 10.52
N TYR A 179 -2.31 -9.53 11.48
CA TYR A 179 -1.81 -10.68 12.23
C TYR A 179 -2.24 -10.56 13.69
N HIS A 180 -3.03 -11.51 14.16
CA HIS A 180 -3.51 -11.56 15.53
C HIS A 180 -2.84 -12.68 16.32
N ILE A 181 -2.13 -12.32 17.38
CA ILE A 181 -1.40 -13.24 18.26
C ILE A 181 -2.30 -13.66 19.41
N LYS A 182 -2.59 -14.95 19.49
CA LYS A 182 -3.31 -15.53 20.62
C LYS A 182 -2.38 -15.71 21.81
N VAL A 183 -2.80 -15.21 22.97
CA VAL A 183 -2.10 -15.51 24.23
C VAL A 183 -2.49 -16.92 24.68
N PRO A 184 -1.55 -17.78 25.08
CA PRO A 184 -1.86 -19.15 25.51
C PRO A 184 -2.93 -19.18 26.61
N SER A 185 -3.89 -20.08 26.51
CA SER A 185 -5.01 -20.17 27.47
C SER A 185 -4.54 -20.48 28.90
N ASP A 186 -3.41 -21.16 29.04
CA ASP A 186 -2.75 -21.53 30.29
C ASP A 186 -1.67 -20.52 30.73
N ALA A 187 -1.57 -19.34 30.09
CA ALA A 187 -0.53 -18.35 30.34
C ALA A 187 -0.29 -18.03 31.83
N ARG A 188 -1.34 -17.99 32.67
CA ARG A 188 -1.20 -17.75 34.12
C ARG A 188 -0.43 -18.85 34.86
N GLY A 189 -0.49 -20.08 34.38
CA GLY A 189 0.21 -21.24 34.95
C GLY A 189 1.62 -21.43 34.41
N MET A 190 2.03 -20.67 33.39
CA MET A 190 3.35 -20.78 32.79
C MET A 190 4.47 -20.33 33.73
N THR A 191 5.63 -20.96 33.62
CA THR A 191 6.86 -20.47 34.25
C THR A 191 7.38 -19.23 33.51
N SER A 192 8.22 -18.44 34.18
CA SER A 192 8.86 -17.28 33.55
C SER A 192 9.67 -17.67 32.30
N SER A 193 10.35 -18.82 32.33
CA SER A 193 11.11 -19.35 31.20
C SER A 193 10.21 -19.75 30.03
N ALA A 194 9.08 -20.42 30.28
CA ALA A 194 8.14 -20.82 29.23
C ALA A 194 7.47 -19.59 28.59
N ALA A 195 7.05 -18.62 29.41
CA ALA A 195 6.47 -17.37 28.90
C ALA A 195 7.47 -16.55 28.08
N ARG A 196 8.75 -16.56 28.48
CA ARG A 196 9.83 -15.92 27.73
C ARG A 196 10.10 -16.60 26.39
N ALA A 197 10.09 -17.93 26.34
CA ALA A 197 10.23 -18.67 25.09
C ALA A 197 9.09 -18.39 24.11
N TRP A 198 7.85 -18.30 24.62
CA TRP A 198 6.69 -17.87 23.81
C TRP A 198 6.86 -16.46 23.25
N GLU A 199 7.29 -15.49 24.07
CA GLU A 199 7.55 -14.12 23.60
C GLU A 199 8.59 -14.08 22.49
N GLU A 200 9.70 -14.83 22.63
CA GLU A 200 10.77 -14.87 21.64
C GLU A 200 10.28 -15.47 20.31
N GLU A 201 9.43 -16.50 20.36
CA GLU A 201 8.81 -17.07 19.17
C GLU A 201 7.85 -16.10 18.49
N VAL A 202 7.02 -15.39 19.26
CA VAL A 202 6.17 -14.31 18.75
C VAL A 202 7.00 -13.22 18.08
N ALA A 203 8.07 -12.77 18.73
CA ALA A 203 8.95 -11.73 18.19
C ALA A 203 9.61 -12.16 16.87
N ARG A 204 10.06 -13.43 16.79
CA ARG A 204 10.63 -14.02 15.58
C ARG A 204 9.62 -14.02 14.43
N LYS A 205 8.40 -14.51 14.66
CA LYS A 205 7.36 -14.57 13.62
C LYS A 205 6.92 -13.17 13.17
N VAL A 206 6.79 -12.23 14.11
CA VAL A 206 6.47 -10.83 13.80
C VAL A 206 7.54 -10.19 12.92
N LYS A 207 8.82 -10.44 13.21
CA LYS A 207 9.92 -9.96 12.39
C LYS A 207 9.87 -10.54 10.98
N GLU A 208 9.71 -11.86 10.85
CA GLU A 208 9.59 -12.55 9.56
C GLU A 208 8.45 -11.96 8.70
N LEU A 209 7.26 -11.80 9.29
CA LEU A 209 6.10 -11.25 8.58
C LEU A 209 6.33 -9.79 8.16
N ARG A 210 7.00 -8.98 8.98
CA ARG A 210 7.31 -7.58 8.64
C ARG A 210 8.35 -7.45 7.55
N ASP A 211 9.38 -8.29 7.58
CA ASP A 211 10.44 -8.29 6.58
C ASP A 211 9.87 -8.66 5.19
N ARG A 212 8.86 -9.53 5.16
CA ARG A 212 8.19 -9.96 3.92
C ARG A 212 7.10 -9.00 3.46
N LEU A 213 6.13 -8.70 4.32
CA LEU A 213 4.93 -7.92 3.94
C LEU A 213 5.17 -6.41 3.98
N GLY A 214 6.18 -5.96 4.74
CA GLY A 214 6.48 -4.56 4.97
C GLY A 214 5.68 -3.95 6.12
N ARG A 215 6.33 -3.03 6.85
CA ARG A 215 5.79 -2.37 8.05
C ARG A 215 4.46 -1.64 7.83
N HIS A 216 4.21 -1.14 6.63
CA HIS A 216 3.01 -0.35 6.34
C HIS A 216 1.81 -1.19 5.90
N ALA A 217 2.06 -2.39 5.36
CA ALA A 217 1.02 -3.30 4.90
C ALA A 217 0.54 -4.27 5.99
N LEU A 218 1.34 -4.47 7.05
CA LEU A 218 1.02 -5.38 8.15
C LEU A 218 0.64 -4.63 9.44
N GLU A 219 -0.53 -4.93 9.98
CA GLU A 219 -0.97 -4.51 11.31
C GLU A 219 -1.00 -5.72 12.25
N ILE A 220 -0.44 -5.56 13.46
CA ILE A 220 -0.25 -6.67 14.40
C ILE A 220 -0.95 -6.34 15.71
N SER A 221 -1.76 -7.28 16.17
CA SER A 221 -2.46 -7.21 17.45
C SER A 221 -2.25 -8.48 18.26
N ARG A 222 -2.59 -8.43 19.55
CA ARG A 222 -2.55 -9.59 20.44
C ARG A 222 -3.70 -9.57 21.44
N ASP A 223 -4.00 -10.73 21.98
CA ASP A 223 -4.82 -10.83 23.18
C ASP A 223 -4.20 -10.08 24.37
N PRO A 224 -5.01 -9.70 25.39
CA PRO A 224 -4.48 -9.21 26.65
C PRO A 224 -3.58 -10.26 27.31
N VAL A 225 -2.37 -9.85 27.70
CA VAL A 225 -1.50 -10.68 28.54
C VAL A 225 -1.97 -10.61 30.00
N PRO A 226 -1.83 -11.69 30.79
CA PRO A 226 -2.14 -11.66 32.21
C PRO A 226 -1.34 -10.60 32.96
N SER A 227 -1.93 -10.00 34.00
CA SER A 227 -1.18 -9.14 34.93
C SER A 227 -0.40 -9.94 35.97
N GLU A 228 -0.80 -11.19 36.20
CA GLU A 228 -0.16 -12.12 37.12
C GLU A 228 0.19 -13.45 36.45
N PRO A 229 1.37 -14.03 36.76
CA PRO A 229 2.43 -13.45 37.60
C PRO A 229 3.11 -12.22 36.96
N LYS A 230 3.75 -11.35 37.77
CA LYS A 230 4.25 -10.01 37.36
C LYS A 230 5.16 -10.00 36.12
N PHE A 231 5.83 -11.11 35.78
CA PHE A 231 6.71 -11.16 34.61
C PHE A 231 5.95 -10.99 33.28
N TRP A 232 4.65 -11.30 33.22
CA TRP A 232 3.81 -11.08 32.03
C TRP A 232 3.60 -9.60 31.70
N LEU A 233 3.62 -8.70 32.69
CA LEU A 233 3.60 -7.26 32.45
C LEU A 233 4.81 -6.83 31.63
N ARG A 234 6.01 -7.30 32.00
CA ARG A 234 7.26 -7.02 31.27
C ARG A 234 7.26 -7.62 29.86
N ILE A 235 6.65 -8.79 29.68
CA ILE A 235 6.45 -9.38 28.35
C ILE A 235 5.53 -8.49 27.53
N GLY A 236 4.41 -8.03 28.11
CA GLY A 236 3.49 -7.09 27.46
C GLY A 236 4.19 -5.83 26.97
N GLU A 237 4.97 -5.19 27.83
CA GLU A 237 5.77 -3.99 27.50
C GLU A 237 6.71 -4.24 26.30
N ARG A 238 7.42 -5.37 26.28
CA ARG A 238 8.33 -5.71 25.17
C ARG A 238 7.60 -6.01 23.86
N LEU A 239 6.42 -6.63 23.92
CA LEU A 239 5.59 -6.81 22.73
C LEU A 239 5.08 -5.46 22.21
N ASP A 240 4.72 -4.55 23.11
CA ASP A 240 4.29 -3.19 22.76
C ASP A 240 5.46 -2.39 22.12
N ASP A 241 6.70 -2.56 22.60
CA ASP A 241 7.92 -2.01 21.99
C ASP A 241 8.16 -2.53 20.56
N LEU A 242 7.77 -3.78 20.30
CA LEU A 242 7.73 -4.34 18.95
C LEU A 242 6.58 -3.77 18.13
N GLY A 243 5.76 -2.85 18.64
CA GLY A 243 4.62 -2.27 17.94
C GLY A 243 3.46 -3.25 17.76
N ILE A 244 3.36 -4.28 18.61
CA ILE A 244 2.23 -5.21 18.66
C ILE A 244 1.16 -4.56 19.55
N ARG A 245 -0.02 -4.30 19.00
CA ARG A 245 -1.09 -3.64 19.76
C ARG A 245 -1.80 -4.64 20.66
N GLY A 246 -1.72 -4.46 21.98
CA GLY A 246 -2.56 -5.20 22.91
C GLY A 246 -4.04 -4.89 22.73
N GLY A 247 -4.89 -5.92 22.78
CA GLY A 247 -6.33 -5.74 22.99
C GLY A 247 -6.55 -4.94 24.27
N SER A 248 -7.37 -3.89 24.19
CA SER A 248 -7.90 -3.26 25.39
C SER A 248 -8.72 -4.30 26.14
N LYS A 249 -8.45 -4.42 27.45
CA LYS A 249 -9.15 -5.25 28.43
C LYS A 249 -10.63 -5.46 28.12
#